data_AF-A0A7S0GAX8-F1
#
_entry.id   AF-A0A7S0GAX8-F1
#
_cell.length_a   1.000
_cell.length_b   1.000
_cell.length_c   1.000
_cell.angle_alpha   90.00
_cell.angle_beta   90.00
_cell.angle_gamma   90.00
#
_symmetry.space_group_name_H-M   'P 1'
#
loop_
_entity.id
_entity.type
_entity.pdbx_description
1 polymer ?
#
loop_
_entity_poly.entity_id
_entity_poly.type
_entity_poly.pdbx_seq_one_letter_code
_entity_poly.pdbx_strand_id
1 'polypeptide(L)'
;MIQGSTDNSLIPIVYGGHLYWSSFMRTLYLLHHVPKLNGLVDPPSHQFTCLTIFREPLSRIQSCWNFRMVQTKGTRKKAVPNFANLTISDMARNLVTARSSEGEGCLNEPMRIFSDFGPNEDIVNDLVGAGEDIANIALNQTIERAGKCVVGILERCDDTKEVIASYLPFLAPYFKCSNHHQKGKVPKGDLDDDQVDAVLKLAKYEQRVYKQANIMLDTQLRLSRTS
;
A
#
# COMPACT_ATOMS: atom_id res chain seq x y z
N MET A 1 12.49 -38.39 34.23
CA MET A 1 13.34 -37.41 33.53
C MET A 1 13.13 -37.58 32.03
N ILE A 2 12.05 -36.98 31.49
CA ILE A 2 11.91 -36.57 30.08
C ILE A 2 10.97 -35.35 30.15
N GLN A 3 11.55 -34.15 30.13
CA GLN A 3 10.81 -32.90 29.94
C GLN A 3 10.47 -32.80 28.45
N GLY A 4 9.20 -32.98 28.10
CA GLY A 4 8.68 -32.63 26.78
C GLY A 4 8.13 -31.20 26.83
N SER A 5 8.91 -30.21 26.43
CA SER A 5 8.41 -28.87 26.15
C SER A 5 7.65 -28.90 24.83
N THR A 6 6.33 -28.99 24.89
CA THR A 6 5.47 -28.64 23.75
C THR A 6 5.39 -27.12 23.69
N ASP A 7 6.41 -26.51 23.10
CA ASP A 7 6.36 -25.10 22.70
C ASP A 7 5.40 -24.99 21.49
N ASN A 8 4.11 -24.88 21.80
CA ASN A 8 3.08 -24.46 20.86
C ASN A 8 3.24 -22.95 20.61
N SER A 9 4.36 -22.55 20.00
CA SER A 9 4.51 -21.22 19.43
C SER A 9 3.50 -21.11 18.29
N LEU A 10 2.31 -20.60 18.63
CA LEU A 10 1.29 -20.17 17.68
C LEU A 10 1.98 -19.23 16.68
N ILE A 11 2.21 -19.71 15.47
CA ILE A 11 2.67 -18.89 14.36
C ILE A 11 1.62 -17.78 14.21
N PRO A 12 1.96 -16.49 14.42
CA PRO A 12 1.00 -15.43 14.23
C PRO A 12 0.53 -15.47 12.78
N ILE A 13 -0.80 -15.58 12.58
CA ILE A 13 -1.40 -15.56 11.26
C ILE A 13 -1.30 -14.12 10.75
N VAL A 14 -0.27 -13.86 9.94
CA VAL A 14 -0.09 -12.58 9.27
C VAL A 14 -1.01 -12.53 8.07
N TYR A 15 -2.03 -11.68 8.13
CA TYR A 15 -2.81 -11.33 6.96
C TYR A 15 -2.05 -10.26 6.16
N GLY A 16 -1.30 -10.71 5.16
CA GLY A 16 -0.66 -9.83 4.18
C GLY A 16 -1.55 -9.69 2.94
N GLY A 17 -2.00 -8.48 2.63
CA GLY A 17 -2.78 -8.20 1.43
C GLY A 17 -3.19 -6.73 1.34
N HIS A 18 -3.61 -6.29 0.15
CA HIS A 18 -4.26 -5.00 -0.05
C HIS A 18 -5.66 -5.07 0.57
N LEU A 19 -5.74 -5.05 1.90
CA LEU A 19 -7.01 -5.08 2.63
C LEU A 19 -7.46 -3.64 2.85
N TYR A 20 -8.66 -3.31 2.39
CA TYR A 20 -9.32 -2.06 2.77
C TYR A 20 -9.38 -1.99 4.29
N TRP A 21 -8.92 -0.88 4.88
CA TRP A 21 -8.85 -0.69 6.32
C TRP A 21 -10.22 -0.89 6.99
N SER A 22 -11.28 -0.38 6.36
CA SER A 22 -12.65 -0.58 6.82
C SER A 22 -13.08 -2.04 6.82
N SER A 23 -12.67 -2.82 5.81
CA SER A 23 -12.89 -4.27 5.76
C SER A 23 -12.07 -5.01 6.82
N PHE A 24 -10.82 -4.61 7.05
CA PHE A 24 -9.99 -5.17 8.11
C PHE A 24 -10.60 -4.92 9.51
N MET A 25 -10.96 -3.68 9.81
CA MET A 25 -11.60 -3.32 11.09
C MET A 25 -12.95 -4.02 11.28
N ARG A 26 -13.75 -4.15 10.22
CA ARG A 26 -15.02 -4.89 10.28
C ARG A 26 -14.78 -6.38 10.53
N THR A 27 -13.80 -6.98 9.87
CA THR A 27 -13.41 -8.39 10.09
C THR A 27 -12.93 -8.60 11.52
N LEU A 28 -12.05 -7.74 12.05
CA LEU A 28 -11.63 -7.79 13.45
C LEU A 28 -12.85 -7.68 14.38
N TYR A 29 -13.69 -6.66 14.20
CA TYR A 29 -14.89 -6.47 15.01
C TYR A 29 -15.80 -7.70 15.00
N LEU A 30 -16.08 -8.27 13.82
CA LEU A 30 -16.88 -9.47 13.67
C LEU A 30 -16.22 -10.70 14.30
N LEU A 31 -14.91 -10.89 14.13
CA LEU A 31 -14.18 -12.00 14.75
C LEU A 31 -14.23 -11.92 16.29
N HIS A 32 -14.16 -10.71 16.87
CA HIS A 32 -14.27 -10.51 18.31
C HIS A 32 -15.71 -10.58 18.86
N HIS A 33 -16.75 -10.34 18.03
CA HIS A 33 -18.14 -10.26 18.49
C HIS A 33 -19.03 -11.42 18.01
N VAL A 34 -18.49 -12.39 17.25
CA VAL A 34 -19.20 -13.64 16.91
C VAL A 34 -18.92 -14.68 18.01
N PRO A 35 -19.92 -15.08 18.83
CA PRO A 35 -19.72 -15.94 20.01
C PRO A 35 -19.10 -17.32 19.72
N LYS A 36 -19.13 -17.76 18.45
CA LYS A 36 -18.60 -19.06 18.01
C LYS A 36 -17.14 -19.02 17.56
N LEU A 37 -16.54 -17.82 17.45
CA LEU A 37 -15.16 -17.61 17.05
C LEU A 37 -14.36 -16.92 18.16
N ASN A 38 -14.68 -17.21 19.43
CA ASN A 38 -13.91 -16.84 20.64
C ASN A 38 -12.51 -17.52 20.67
N GLY A 39 -11.79 -17.55 19.55
CA GLY A 39 -10.35 -17.64 19.61
C GLY A 39 -9.86 -16.39 20.34
N LEU A 40 -9.07 -16.58 21.39
CA LEU A 40 -8.34 -15.53 22.10
C LEU A 40 -7.47 -14.76 21.11
N VAL A 41 -8.08 -13.83 20.39
CA VAL A 41 -7.36 -12.73 19.76
C VAL A 41 -7.48 -11.61 20.78
N ASP A 42 -6.50 -11.52 21.66
CA ASP A 42 -6.34 -10.29 22.43
C ASP A 42 -5.94 -9.21 21.41
N PRO A 43 -6.69 -8.10 21.30
CA PRO A 43 -6.25 -6.99 20.46
C PRO A 43 -4.88 -6.53 20.97
N PRO A 44 -3.83 -6.47 20.12
CA PRO A 44 -2.49 -6.13 20.59
C PRO A 44 -2.50 -4.76 21.27
N SER A 45 -1.87 -4.70 22.44
CA SER A 45 -1.84 -3.51 23.30
C SER A 45 -1.02 -2.39 22.65
N HIS A 46 -1.63 -1.49 21.87
CA HIS A 46 -0.97 -0.31 21.26
C HIS A 46 0.37 -0.58 20.52
N GLN A 47 0.70 -1.84 20.26
CA GLN A 47 1.81 -2.29 19.44
C GLN A 47 1.25 -2.39 18.02
N PHE A 48 1.97 -1.85 17.05
CA PHE A 48 1.57 -1.72 15.66
C PHE A 48 0.71 -2.89 15.17
N THR A 49 -0.47 -2.58 14.62
CA THR A 49 -1.49 -3.60 14.30
C THR A 49 -1.34 -4.17 12.89
N CYS A 50 -0.38 -3.66 12.13
CA CYS A 50 -0.19 -3.93 10.71
C CYS A 50 1.23 -3.62 10.25
N LEU A 51 1.60 -4.16 9.08
CA LEU A 51 2.74 -3.72 8.28
C LEU A 51 2.20 -3.11 6.98
N THR A 52 2.75 -1.96 6.58
CA THR A 52 2.49 -1.37 5.27
C THR A 52 3.80 -0.94 4.63
N ILE A 53 3.89 -1.04 3.30
CA ILE A 53 5.08 -0.65 2.55
C ILE A 53 4.63 0.33 1.46
N PHE A 54 5.20 1.53 1.50
CA PHE A 54 5.00 2.54 0.47
C PHE A 54 6.11 2.47 -0.57
N ARG A 55 5.82 3.06 -1.72
CA ARG A 55 6.73 3.18 -2.85
C ARG A 55 6.62 4.60 -3.39
N GLU A 56 7.69 5.10 -4.01
CA GLU A 56 7.66 6.38 -4.70
C GLU A 56 6.46 6.45 -5.69
N PRO A 57 5.59 7.46 -5.60
CA PRO A 57 4.30 7.50 -6.31
C PRO A 57 4.41 7.33 -7.82
N LEU A 58 5.31 8.05 -8.50
CA LEU A 58 5.43 7.98 -9.96
C LEU A 58 5.80 6.57 -10.42
N SER A 59 6.84 6.00 -9.80
CA SER A 59 7.29 4.64 -10.07
C SER A 59 6.22 3.61 -9.70
N ARG A 60 5.41 3.84 -8.66
CA ARG A 60 4.30 2.95 -8.30
C ARG A 60 3.19 3.01 -9.34
N ILE A 61 2.74 4.20 -9.73
CA ILE A 61 1.68 4.42 -10.72
C ILE A 61 2.06 3.79 -12.06
N GLN A 62 3.27 4.05 -12.55
CA GLN A 62 3.76 3.48 -13.80
C GLN A 62 3.82 1.94 -13.74
N SER A 63 4.32 1.40 -12.62
CA SER A 63 4.35 -0.05 -12.39
C SER A 63 2.94 -0.65 -12.32
N CYS A 64 2.02 0.03 -11.66
CA CYS A 64 0.62 -0.36 -11.53
C CYS A 64 -0.07 -0.39 -12.89
N TRP A 65 0.09 0.66 -13.71
CA TRP A 65 -0.50 0.72 -15.04
C TRP A 65 -0.01 -0.43 -15.92
N ASN A 66 1.30 -0.60 -16.03
CA ASN A 66 1.89 -1.64 -16.86
C ASN A 66 1.47 -3.04 -16.40
N PHE A 67 1.31 -3.26 -15.09
CA PHE A 67 0.80 -4.51 -14.58
C PHE A 67 -0.70 -4.68 -14.86
N ARG A 68 -1.55 -3.78 -14.35
CA ARG A 68 -3.01 -3.91 -14.33
C ARG A 68 -3.71 -3.63 -15.65
N MET A 69 -3.12 -2.80 -16.50
CA MET A 69 -3.74 -2.35 -17.75
C MET A 69 -3.12 -2.99 -18.99
N VAL A 70 -1.82 -3.30 -18.95
CA VAL A 70 -1.10 -3.89 -20.09
C VAL A 70 -0.93 -5.40 -19.91
N GLN A 71 -0.36 -5.84 -18.78
CA GLN A 71 -0.03 -7.26 -18.57
C GLN A 71 -1.24 -8.14 -18.28
N THR A 72 -2.15 -7.72 -17.39
CA THR A 72 -3.28 -8.57 -16.95
C THR A 72 -4.49 -8.53 -17.90
N LYS A 73 -4.65 -7.49 -18.73
CA LYS A 73 -5.76 -7.36 -19.71
C LYS A 73 -5.55 -8.18 -21.00
N GLY A 74 -4.94 -9.36 -20.89
CA GLY A 74 -4.53 -10.25 -21.99
C GLY A 74 -5.61 -10.77 -22.95
N THR A 75 -6.80 -10.14 -23.02
CA THR A 75 -7.92 -10.58 -23.88
C THR A 75 -8.70 -9.44 -24.56
N ARG A 76 -8.37 -8.15 -24.36
CA ARG A 76 -9.06 -7.06 -25.10
C ARG A 76 -8.45 -6.88 -26.49
N LYS A 77 -9.31 -6.81 -27.53
CA LYS A 77 -8.96 -6.65 -28.96
C LYS A 77 -8.07 -5.45 -29.32
N LYS A 78 -7.87 -4.50 -28.39
CA LYS A 78 -7.02 -3.32 -28.60
C LYS A 78 -5.89 -3.35 -27.57
N ALA A 79 -4.65 -3.42 -28.05
CA ALA A 79 -3.48 -3.32 -27.21
C ALA A 79 -3.51 -1.99 -26.44
N VAL A 80 -3.48 -2.08 -25.11
CA VAL A 80 -3.31 -0.90 -24.24
C VAL A 80 -1.83 -0.54 -24.28
N PRO A 81 -1.45 0.70 -24.61
CA PRO A 81 -0.04 1.08 -24.65
C PRO A 81 0.58 1.05 -23.25
N ASN A 82 1.89 0.84 -23.21
CA ASN A 82 2.70 1.06 -22.02
C ASN A 82 2.49 2.48 -21.48
N PHE A 83 2.67 2.66 -20.18
CA PHE A 83 2.44 3.94 -19.54
C PHE A 83 3.25 5.08 -20.18
N ALA A 84 4.53 4.85 -20.46
CA ALA A 84 5.42 5.83 -21.09
C ALA A 84 5.01 6.23 -22.52
N ASN A 85 4.19 5.42 -23.19
CA ASN A 85 3.71 5.69 -24.54
C ASN A 85 2.35 6.41 -24.56
N LEU A 86 1.80 6.78 -23.39
CA LEU A 86 0.58 7.57 -23.32
C LEU A 86 0.88 9.05 -23.59
N THR A 87 -0.02 9.71 -24.30
CA THR A 87 0.00 11.17 -24.35
C THR A 87 -0.38 11.74 -22.98
N ILE A 88 0.01 12.98 -22.69
CA ILE A 88 -0.36 13.69 -21.44
C ILE A 88 -1.89 13.69 -21.24
N SER A 89 -2.65 13.95 -22.31
CA SER A 89 -4.12 13.93 -22.28
C SER A 89 -4.66 12.54 -21.95
N ASP A 90 -4.08 11.49 -22.53
CA ASP A 90 -4.45 10.12 -22.22
C ASP A 90 -4.07 9.73 -20.79
N MET A 91 -2.92 10.17 -20.26
CA MET A 91 -2.54 9.94 -18.86
C MET A 91 -3.57 10.60 -17.93
N ALA A 92 -3.87 11.88 -18.14
CA ALA A 92 -4.82 12.62 -17.32
C ALA A 92 -6.20 11.95 -17.28
N ARG A 93 -6.73 11.56 -18.44
CA ARG A 93 -8.02 10.89 -18.52
C ARG A 93 -7.98 9.47 -17.98
N ASN A 94 -7.00 8.67 -18.41
CA ASN A 94 -7.01 7.24 -18.15
C ASN A 94 -6.60 6.92 -16.71
N LEU A 95 -5.74 7.70 -16.06
CA LEU A 95 -5.41 7.47 -14.65
C LEU A 95 -6.63 7.66 -13.74
N VAL A 96 -7.53 8.58 -14.11
CA VAL A 96 -8.77 8.85 -13.39
C VAL A 96 -9.85 7.80 -13.66
N THR A 97 -9.93 7.29 -14.90
CA THR A 97 -11.09 6.50 -15.37
C THR A 97 -10.81 5.02 -15.63
N ALA A 98 -9.56 4.64 -15.90
CA ALA A 98 -9.22 3.26 -16.21
C ALA A 98 -9.29 2.39 -14.94
N ARG A 99 -9.87 1.21 -15.10
CA ARG A 99 -9.97 0.17 -14.06
C ARG A 99 -9.40 -1.15 -14.56
N SER A 100 -8.81 -1.92 -13.66
CA SER A 100 -8.37 -3.31 -13.90
C SER A 100 -9.58 -4.25 -14.07
N SER A 101 -9.33 -5.55 -14.26
CA SER A 101 -10.38 -6.58 -14.23
C SER A 101 -11.10 -6.66 -12.89
N GLU A 102 -10.40 -6.29 -11.82
CA GLU A 102 -10.89 -6.27 -10.43
C GLU A 102 -11.57 -4.94 -10.09
N GLY A 103 -11.69 -4.03 -11.05
CA GLY A 103 -12.36 -2.74 -10.85
C GLY A 103 -11.48 -1.67 -10.22
N GLU A 104 -10.18 -1.88 -10.05
CA GLU A 104 -9.30 -0.93 -9.34
C GLU A 104 -8.49 -0.04 -10.29
N GLY A 105 -8.34 1.24 -9.96
CA GLY A 105 -7.46 2.18 -10.66
C GLY A 105 -6.01 2.13 -10.19
N CYS A 106 -5.20 3.09 -10.66
CA CYS A 106 -3.78 3.17 -10.30
C CYS A 106 -3.40 4.45 -9.54
N LEU A 107 -4.32 5.38 -9.29
CA LEU A 107 -4.04 6.58 -8.49
C LEU A 107 -4.44 6.38 -7.02
N ASN A 108 -3.74 7.08 -6.13
CA ASN A 108 -4.10 7.23 -4.72
C ASN A 108 -4.32 5.88 -3.99
N GLU A 109 -3.51 4.87 -4.33
CA GLU A 109 -3.62 3.53 -3.76
C GLU A 109 -3.51 3.52 -2.22
N PRO A 110 -2.66 4.35 -1.57
CA PRO A 110 -2.71 4.49 -0.12
C PRO A 110 -4.08 4.93 0.43
N MET A 111 -4.75 5.87 -0.24
CA MET A 111 -6.06 6.36 0.19
C MET A 111 -7.13 5.31 -0.09
N ARG A 112 -6.96 4.51 -1.16
CA ARG A 112 -7.80 3.34 -1.39
C ARG A 112 -7.76 2.39 -0.20
N ILE A 113 -6.56 2.11 0.29
CA ILE A 113 -6.35 1.15 1.39
C ILE A 113 -6.83 1.74 2.71
N PHE A 114 -6.43 2.96 3.06
CA PHE A 114 -6.56 3.47 4.42
C PHE A 114 -7.74 4.41 4.64
N SER A 115 -8.31 5.06 3.62
CA SER A 115 -9.44 5.98 3.82
C SER A 115 -10.79 5.25 3.76
N ASP A 116 -11.85 5.92 4.22
CA ASP A 116 -13.22 5.41 4.11
C ASP A 116 -13.76 5.44 2.68
N PHE A 117 -13.06 6.11 1.76
CA PHE A 117 -13.42 6.18 0.34
C PHE A 117 -12.94 4.98 -0.46
N GLY A 118 -12.18 4.04 0.13
CA GLY A 118 -11.55 2.92 -0.55
C GLY A 118 -12.41 2.21 -1.62
N PRO A 119 -13.66 1.84 -1.33
CA PRO A 119 -14.54 1.18 -2.30
C PRO A 119 -15.01 2.07 -3.46
N ASN A 120 -14.89 3.40 -3.35
CA ASN A 120 -15.35 4.36 -4.34
C ASN A 120 -14.17 4.83 -5.21
N GLU A 121 -13.87 4.05 -6.23
CA GLU A 121 -12.79 4.33 -7.18
C GLU A 121 -12.95 5.64 -7.95
N ASP A 122 -14.18 6.11 -8.14
CA ASP A 122 -14.43 7.37 -8.86
C ASP A 122 -13.99 8.57 -8.00
N ILE A 123 -14.23 8.51 -6.69
CA ILE A 123 -13.67 9.50 -5.75
C ILE A 123 -12.17 9.31 -5.59
N VAL A 124 -11.69 8.08 -5.33
CA VAL A 124 -10.28 7.84 -4.99
C VAL A 124 -9.35 8.16 -6.17
N ASN A 125 -9.70 7.81 -7.41
CA ASN A 125 -8.84 8.13 -8.55
C ASN A 125 -8.92 9.61 -8.96
N ASP A 126 -9.97 10.33 -8.56
CA ASP A 126 -10.14 11.76 -8.85
C ASP A 126 -10.14 12.65 -7.60
N LEU A 127 -9.30 12.38 -6.60
CA LEU A 127 -9.23 13.24 -5.42
C LEU A 127 -8.91 14.71 -5.74
N VAL A 128 -8.25 14.98 -6.88
CA VAL A 128 -8.01 16.35 -7.35
C VAL A 128 -9.31 17.02 -7.81
N GLY A 129 -10.20 16.31 -8.50
CA GLY A 129 -11.51 16.79 -8.92
C GLY A 129 -12.63 16.67 -7.88
N ALA A 130 -12.49 15.78 -6.89
CA ALA A 130 -13.51 15.51 -5.86
C ALA A 130 -13.72 16.67 -4.87
N GLY A 131 -12.85 17.69 -4.88
CA GLY A 131 -12.88 18.81 -3.95
C GLY A 131 -11.90 18.65 -2.79
N GLU A 132 -11.40 19.78 -2.30
CA GLU A 132 -10.30 19.82 -1.34
C GLU A 132 -10.66 19.21 0.02
N ASP A 133 -11.90 19.39 0.48
CA ASP A 133 -12.38 18.83 1.76
C ASP A 133 -12.35 17.30 1.73
N ILE A 134 -12.89 16.68 0.68
CA ILE A 134 -12.90 15.22 0.52
C ILE A 134 -11.47 14.69 0.47
N ALA A 135 -10.61 15.34 -0.31
CA ALA A 135 -9.23 14.91 -0.44
C ALA A 135 -8.43 15.06 0.87
N ASN A 136 -8.67 16.12 1.64
CA ASN A 136 -8.05 16.31 2.95
C ASN A 136 -8.56 15.31 3.98
N ILE A 137 -9.85 14.96 3.97
CA ILE A 137 -10.39 13.88 4.81
C ILE A 137 -9.70 12.55 4.47
N ALA A 138 -9.65 12.19 3.18
CA ALA A 138 -9.01 10.95 2.73
C ALA A 138 -7.52 10.89 3.12
N LEU A 139 -6.80 12.01 2.94
CA LEU A 139 -5.40 12.15 3.32
C LEU A 139 -5.19 11.99 4.83
N ASN A 140 -5.98 12.70 5.64
CA ASN A 140 -5.84 12.67 7.10
C ASN A 140 -6.12 11.27 7.65
N GLN A 141 -7.19 10.62 7.19
CA GLN A 141 -7.48 9.24 7.56
C GLN A 141 -6.35 8.30 7.16
N THR A 142 -5.77 8.50 5.96
CA THR A 142 -4.66 7.69 5.47
C THR A 142 -3.43 7.82 6.35
N ILE A 143 -3.02 9.05 6.68
CA ILE A 143 -1.86 9.32 7.54
C ILE A 143 -2.11 8.76 8.95
N GLU A 144 -3.27 9.03 9.55
CA GLU A 144 -3.59 8.57 10.90
C GLU A 144 -3.57 7.03 11.00
N ARG A 145 -4.17 6.33 10.02
CA ARG A 145 -4.28 4.88 10.03
C ARG A 145 -2.98 4.19 9.62
N ALA A 146 -2.24 4.73 8.65
CA ALA A 146 -0.90 4.25 8.32
C ALA A 146 0.07 4.39 9.51
N GLY A 147 -0.07 5.45 10.32
CA GLY A 147 0.72 5.66 11.53
C GLY A 147 0.50 4.61 12.63
N LYS A 148 -0.53 3.77 12.51
CA LYS A 148 -0.80 2.62 13.40
C LYS A 148 -0.12 1.32 12.92
N CYS A 149 0.56 1.36 11.77
CA CYS A 149 1.33 0.25 11.22
C CYS A 149 2.84 0.45 11.41
N VAL A 150 3.59 -0.64 11.34
CA VAL A 150 5.00 -0.58 10.93
C VAL A 150 5.05 -0.10 9.49
N VAL A 151 5.78 0.98 9.23
CA VAL A 151 5.83 1.63 7.92
C VAL A 151 7.17 1.32 7.26
N GLY A 152 7.12 0.73 6.07
CA GLY A 152 8.26 0.52 5.20
C GLY A 152 8.23 1.44 3.97
N ILE A 153 9.41 1.70 3.40
CA ILE A 153 9.61 2.38 2.13
C ILE A 153 10.41 1.46 1.22
N LEU A 154 9.86 1.11 0.06
CA LEU A 154 10.48 0.14 -0.86
C LEU A 154 11.88 0.57 -1.30
N GLU A 155 12.07 1.87 -1.55
CA GLU A 155 13.33 2.48 -1.94
C GLU A 155 14.37 2.53 -0.80
N ARG A 156 13.94 2.34 0.45
CA ARG A 156 14.78 2.31 1.65
C ARG A 156 14.69 0.93 2.30
N CYS A 157 15.04 -0.10 1.56
CA CYS A 157 14.78 -1.47 1.98
C CYS A 157 15.54 -1.87 3.26
N ASP A 158 16.81 -1.47 3.40
CA ASP A 158 17.60 -1.82 4.59
C ASP A 158 17.04 -1.16 5.86
N ASP A 159 16.69 0.12 5.78
CA ASP A 159 15.97 0.85 6.84
C ASP A 159 14.64 0.17 7.19
N THR A 160 13.85 -0.19 6.17
CA THR A 160 12.59 -0.90 6.34
C THR A 160 12.79 -2.24 7.04
N LYS A 161 13.82 -2.98 6.66
CA LYS A 161 14.18 -4.27 7.26
C LYS A 161 14.56 -4.11 8.73
N GLU A 162 15.30 -3.06 9.07
CA GLU A 162 15.67 -2.76 10.46
C GLU A 162 14.44 -2.53 11.33
N VAL A 163 13.50 -1.69 10.86
CA VAL A 163 12.25 -1.43 11.58
C VAL A 163 11.39 -2.69 11.70
N ILE A 164 11.26 -3.47 10.62
CA ILE A 164 10.56 -4.76 10.68
C ILE A 164 11.23 -5.70 11.71
N ALA A 165 12.56 -5.75 11.78
CA ALA A 165 13.26 -6.58 12.76
C ALA A 165 13.02 -6.15 14.21
N SER A 166 12.86 -4.85 14.46
CA SER A 166 12.57 -4.32 15.79
C SER A 166 11.13 -4.57 16.21
N TYR A 167 10.16 -4.24 15.36
CA TYR A 167 8.74 -4.25 15.73
C TYR A 167 8.00 -5.53 15.35
N LEU A 168 8.50 -6.28 14.36
CA LEU A 168 7.91 -7.52 13.84
C LEU A 168 9.02 -8.58 13.63
N PRO A 169 9.78 -8.96 14.68
CA PRO A 169 10.95 -9.83 14.54
C PRO A 169 10.65 -11.18 13.90
N PHE A 170 9.42 -11.70 14.06
CA PHE A 170 8.97 -12.94 13.43
C PHE A 170 8.91 -12.86 11.89
N LEU A 171 8.75 -11.66 11.32
CA LEU A 171 8.67 -11.44 9.87
C LEU A 171 10.04 -11.14 9.24
N ALA A 172 10.99 -10.63 10.04
CA ALA A 172 12.29 -10.17 9.56
C ALA A 172 13.11 -11.21 8.77
N PRO A 173 13.14 -12.51 9.11
CA PRO A 173 13.86 -13.52 8.32
C PRO A 173 13.33 -13.69 6.89
N TYR A 174 12.06 -13.35 6.67
CA TYR A 174 11.38 -13.47 5.38
C TYR A 174 11.50 -12.20 4.54
N PHE A 175 11.86 -11.07 5.15
CA PHE A 175 12.03 -9.79 4.46
C PHE A 175 13.44 -9.66 3.87
N LYS A 176 13.56 -9.78 2.55
CA LYS A 176 14.84 -9.78 1.82
C LYS A 176 14.91 -8.64 0.81
N CYS A 177 15.92 -7.78 0.95
CA CYS A 177 16.16 -6.66 0.02
C CYS A 177 16.81 -7.06 -1.30
N SER A 178 17.56 -8.16 -1.31
CA SER A 178 18.34 -8.61 -2.48
C SER A 178 17.51 -9.29 -3.58
N ASN A 179 16.20 -9.48 -3.38
CA ASN A 179 15.36 -10.26 -4.29
C ASN A 179 14.41 -9.39 -5.12
N HIS A 180 14.94 -8.45 -5.91
CA HIS A 180 14.15 -7.82 -6.99
C HIS A 180 14.01 -8.75 -8.22
N HIS A 181 13.82 -10.05 -8.01
CA HIS A 181 13.72 -11.06 -9.07
C HIS A 181 12.44 -10.94 -9.89
N GLN A 182 11.45 -10.16 -9.43
CA GLN A 182 10.22 -9.89 -10.16
C GLN A 182 10.28 -8.50 -10.80
N LYS A 183 11.15 -8.33 -11.80
CA LYS A 183 10.98 -7.24 -12.76
C LYS A 183 9.68 -7.53 -13.53
N GLY A 184 8.72 -6.59 -13.51
CA GLY A 184 7.49 -6.73 -14.27
C GLY A 184 7.78 -7.11 -15.72
N LYS A 185 6.94 -7.93 -16.34
CA LYS A 185 7.18 -8.44 -17.71
C LYS A 185 7.17 -7.32 -18.75
N VAL A 186 6.61 -6.18 -18.40
CA VAL A 186 6.47 -5.01 -19.26
C VAL A 186 7.53 -3.98 -18.88
N PRO A 187 8.40 -3.54 -19.82
CA PRO A 187 9.36 -2.48 -19.57
C PRO A 187 8.62 -1.19 -19.20
N LYS A 188 9.14 -0.46 -18.21
CA LYS A 188 8.54 0.79 -17.73
C LYS A 188 8.53 1.88 -18.81
N GLY A 189 9.66 2.02 -19.51
CA GLY A 189 9.97 3.17 -20.36
C GLY A 189 10.32 4.40 -19.51
N ASP A 190 10.96 5.38 -20.14
CA ASP A 190 11.26 6.68 -19.53
C ASP A 190 10.11 7.65 -19.83
N LEU A 191 9.81 8.53 -18.87
CA LEU A 191 8.83 9.59 -19.01
C LEU A 191 9.56 10.91 -19.30
N ASP A 192 9.02 11.73 -20.20
CA ASP A 192 9.46 13.10 -20.33
C ASP A 192 8.98 13.98 -19.16
N ASP A 193 9.57 15.17 -19.01
CA ASP A 193 9.28 16.06 -17.88
C ASP A 193 7.80 16.48 -17.82
N ASP A 194 7.15 16.72 -18.96
CA ASP A 194 5.74 17.10 -19.02
C ASP A 194 4.82 15.96 -18.59
N GLN A 195 5.15 14.72 -18.99
CA GLN A 195 4.48 13.51 -18.53
C GLN A 195 4.65 13.32 -17.02
N VAL A 196 5.87 13.51 -16.49
CA VAL A 196 6.14 13.44 -15.05
C VAL A 196 5.27 14.45 -14.30
N ASP A 197 5.28 15.71 -14.72
CA ASP A 197 4.50 16.78 -14.08
C ASP A 197 3.01 16.51 -14.10
N ALA A 198 2.48 16.03 -15.23
CA ALA A 198 1.08 15.68 -15.36
C ALA A 198 0.66 14.57 -14.38
N VAL A 199 1.48 13.54 -14.23
CA VAL A 199 1.22 12.43 -13.30
C VAL A 199 1.33 12.88 -11.86
N LEU A 200 2.38 13.65 -11.51
CA LEU A 200 2.59 14.16 -10.17
C LEU A 200 1.47 15.12 -9.74
N LYS A 201 0.94 15.93 -10.67
CA LYS A 201 -0.22 16.80 -10.40
C LYS A 201 -1.45 15.99 -9.97
N LEU A 202 -1.75 14.89 -10.64
CA LEU A 202 -2.85 13.98 -10.27
C LEU A 202 -2.56 13.22 -8.97
N ALA A 203 -1.30 12.84 -8.77
CA ALA A 203 -0.84 12.10 -7.60
C ALA A 203 -0.45 12.99 -6.40
N LYS A 204 -0.81 14.28 -6.38
CA LYS A 204 -0.33 15.24 -5.37
C LYS A 204 -0.61 14.81 -3.93
N TYR A 205 -1.74 14.16 -3.67
CA TYR A 205 -2.06 13.67 -2.33
C TYR A 205 -1.25 12.41 -1.98
N GLU A 206 -0.97 11.56 -2.97
CA GLU A 206 -0.14 10.38 -2.79
C GLU A 206 1.32 10.77 -2.50
N GLN A 207 1.83 11.82 -3.14
CA GLN A 207 3.12 12.44 -2.80
C GLN A 207 3.17 12.91 -1.35
N ARG A 208 2.08 13.53 -0.84
CA ARG A 208 1.99 13.93 0.58
C ARG A 208 2.00 12.73 1.51
N VAL A 209 1.27 11.65 1.18
CA VAL A 209 1.30 10.40 1.96
C VAL A 209 2.70 9.80 1.96
N TYR A 210 3.36 9.72 0.80
CA TYR A 210 4.71 9.16 0.69
C TYR A 210 5.74 9.94 1.52
N LYS A 211 5.64 11.28 1.52
CA LYS A 211 6.48 12.14 2.39
C LYS A 211 6.24 11.84 3.87
N GLN A 212 4.98 11.70 4.29
CA GLN A 212 4.65 11.38 5.68
C GLN A 212 5.09 9.97 6.07
N ALA A 213 4.97 8.99 5.17
CA ALA A 213 5.45 7.64 5.39
C ALA A 213 6.97 7.59 5.62
N ASN A 214 7.76 8.41 4.91
CA ASN A 214 9.19 8.52 5.18
C ASN A 214 9.48 9.08 6.58
N ILE A 215 8.74 10.10 7.02
CA ILE A 215 8.87 10.66 8.39
C ILE A 215 8.49 9.61 9.44
N MET A 216 7.45 8.80 9.18
CA MET A 216 7.05 7.70 10.07
C MET A 216 8.15 6.65 10.17
N LEU A 217 8.74 6.23 9.04
CA LEU A 217 9.87 5.29 9.02
C LEU A 217 11.06 5.85 9.81
N ASP A 218 11.47 7.10 9.57
CA ASP A 218 12.56 7.75 10.31
C ASP A 218 12.31 7.79 11.83
N THR A 219 11.05 8.05 12.21
CA THR A 219 10.65 8.07 13.61
C THR A 219 10.73 6.68 14.24
N GLN A 220 10.25 5.66 13.54
CA GLN A 220 10.32 4.26 13.98
C GLN A 220 11.77 3.77 14.10
N LEU A 221 12.65 4.10 13.14
CA LEU A 221 14.09 3.83 13.21
C LEU A 221 14.76 4.47 14.42
N ARG A 222 14.43 5.74 14.70
CA ARG A 222 15.00 6.45 15.84
C ARG A 222 14.59 5.78 17.16
N LEU A 223 13.32 5.42 17.29
CA LEU A 223 12.78 4.77 18.49
C LEU A 223 13.35 3.36 18.67
N SER A 224 13.49 2.57 17.59
CA SER A 224 14.04 1.21 17.65
C SER A 224 15.49 1.16 18.10
N ARG A 225 16.28 2.19 17.78
CA ARG A 225 17.72 2.28 18.16
C ARG A 225 17.94 2.74 19.60
N THR A 226 16.96 3.38 20.21
CA THR A 226 17.03 3.86 21.60
C THR A 226 16.34 2.95 22.62
N SER A 227 15.65 1.91 22.14
CA SER A 227 14.95 0.92 22.96
C SER A 227 15.87 -0.26 23.28
#